data_AF-A0A7S1Y5I7-F1
#
_entry.id   AF-A0A7S1Y5I7-F1
#
_cell.length_a   1.000
_cell.length_b   1.000
_cell.length_c   1.000
_cell.angle_alpha   90.00
_cell.angle_beta   90.00
_cell.angle_gamma   90.00
#
_symmetry.space_group_name_H-M   'P 1'
#
loop_
_entity.id
_entity.type
_entity.pdbx_description
1 polymer ?
#
loop_
_entity_poly.entity_id
_entity_poly.type
_entity_poly.pdbx_seq_one_letter_code
_entity_poly.pdbx_strand_id
1 'polypeptide(L)'
;MGFLSSTVLSRFEEKKRDVLPGGTVMMISGCEDAQTSADVSNVADFELPDPAGRAGGACTSTLLNVLYEDHSDTGKDLSFVQVLIKMRTILESRGYTQVPQLTSSRQIDVNSMFDLVPDETSGTRRALLIGINYIGHSAGVLSGCHNDVGNMVEYIKDVHGFPEENITLLLDDGEHTSPTYENIMAAYRKIIEESEPGDAIFCHYSGHGAKIKDDDLNEEEDGYDESLVPLDYKTAGVIRDDDIYATLVKPLKEGVTLTCLMDCCHSGTVLDLPYHFKPGQEGDVAEMQIDESYNFGKLFSKIGATVGDLFDP
;
A
#
# COMPACT_ATOMS: atom_id res chain seq x y z
N MET A 1 -21.02 -11.33 -10.17
CA MET A 1 -21.70 -10.02 -10.10
C MET A 1 -22.74 -10.09 -8.98
N GLY A 2 -22.26 -10.06 -7.75
CA GLY A 2 -23.11 -9.88 -6.58
C GLY A 2 -23.22 -8.40 -6.33
N PHE A 3 -24.41 -7.82 -6.50
CA PHE A 3 -24.65 -6.48 -5.95
C PHE A 3 -24.33 -6.53 -4.46
N LEU A 4 -23.47 -5.64 -3.98
CA LEU A 4 -23.36 -5.34 -2.55
C LEU A 4 -24.77 -5.13 -2.01
N SER A 5 -25.27 -6.05 -1.20
CA SER A 5 -26.64 -5.92 -0.72
C SER A 5 -26.75 -4.64 0.11
N SER A 6 -27.86 -3.90 -0.02
CA SER A 6 -28.10 -2.69 0.77
C SER A 6 -27.91 -2.91 2.28
N THR A 7 -28.11 -4.14 2.75
CA THR A 7 -27.87 -4.59 4.12
C THR A 7 -26.38 -4.55 4.51
N VAL A 8 -25.48 -5.04 3.65
CA VAL A 8 -24.03 -5.04 3.90
C VAL A 8 -23.48 -3.62 3.97
N LEU A 9 -23.90 -2.76 3.02
CA LEU A 9 -23.52 -1.34 3.04
C LEU A 9 -24.05 -0.61 4.27
N SER A 10 -25.30 -0.86 4.68
CA SER A 10 -25.86 -0.27 5.91
C SER A 10 -25.06 -0.69 7.15
N ARG A 11 -24.69 -1.97 7.26
CA ARG A 11 -23.87 -2.45 8.39
C ARG A 11 -22.46 -1.91 8.37
N PHE A 12 -21.87 -1.78 7.18
CA PHE A 12 -20.61 -1.08 7.03
C PHE A 12 -20.71 0.34 7.56
N GLU A 13 -21.72 1.10 7.14
CA GLU A 13 -21.93 2.46 7.63
C GLU A 13 -22.11 2.54 9.16
N GLU A 14 -22.77 1.55 9.78
CA GLU A 14 -22.94 1.47 11.23
C GLU A 14 -21.63 1.15 11.98
N LYS A 15 -20.86 0.17 11.49
CA LYS A 15 -19.67 -0.37 12.17
C LYS A 15 -18.35 0.19 11.65
N LYS A 16 -18.35 1.07 10.63
CA LYS A 16 -17.12 1.57 10.00
C LYS A 16 -16.16 2.24 10.97
N ARG A 17 -16.63 2.81 12.08
CA ARG A 17 -15.75 3.39 13.11
C ARG A 17 -14.95 2.34 13.88
N ASP A 18 -15.49 1.13 13.99
CA ASP A 18 -14.87 0.04 14.73
C ASP A 18 -13.78 -0.63 13.88
N VAL A 19 -13.91 -0.61 12.55
CA VAL A 19 -12.94 -1.20 11.61
C VAL A 19 -12.00 -0.17 10.99
N LEU A 20 -12.45 1.03 10.64
CA LEU A 20 -11.57 2.02 10.01
C LEU A 20 -10.67 2.75 11.00
N PRO A 21 -9.50 3.24 10.55
CA PRO A 21 -8.67 4.15 11.35
C PRO A 21 -9.39 5.45 11.69
N GLY A 22 -8.98 6.09 12.79
CA GLY A 22 -9.41 7.46 13.09
C GLY A 22 -8.84 8.45 12.07
N GLY A 23 -7.57 8.26 11.71
CA GLY A 23 -6.85 9.04 10.70
C GLY A 23 -7.19 8.66 9.26
N THR A 24 -6.70 9.46 8.31
CA THR A 24 -6.88 9.21 6.88
C THR A 24 -5.74 8.35 6.36
N VAL A 25 -6.05 7.16 5.84
CA VAL A 25 -5.08 6.29 5.15
C VAL A 25 -5.38 6.30 3.65
N MET A 26 -4.35 6.45 2.84
CA MET A 26 -4.35 6.33 1.38
C MET A 26 -3.20 5.43 0.93
N MET A 27 -3.42 4.61 -0.08
CA MET A 27 -2.39 3.77 -0.68
C MET A 27 -2.39 3.90 -2.20
N ILE A 28 -1.20 4.03 -2.77
CA ILE A 28 -0.94 3.82 -4.19
C ILE A 28 -0.12 2.54 -4.32
N SER A 29 -0.53 1.63 -5.19
CA SER A 29 0.16 0.35 -5.38
C SER A 29 0.33 -0.04 -6.85
N GLY A 30 1.44 -0.70 -7.17
CA GLY A 30 1.72 -1.25 -8.50
C GLY A 30 1.16 -2.66 -8.67
N CYS A 31 -0.16 -2.81 -8.78
CA CYS A 31 -0.79 -4.14 -8.85
C CYS A 31 -0.50 -4.83 -10.19
N GLU A 32 0.10 -6.03 -10.18
CA GLU A 32 0.25 -6.88 -11.35
C GLU A 32 -0.68 -8.10 -11.24
N ASP A 33 -1.67 -8.21 -12.14
CA ASP A 33 -2.69 -9.28 -12.07
C ASP A 33 -2.14 -10.68 -12.45
N ALA A 34 -0.90 -10.79 -12.94
CA ALA A 34 -0.42 -11.97 -13.67
C ALA A 34 0.94 -12.54 -13.24
N GLN A 35 1.49 -12.18 -12.06
CA GLN A 35 2.70 -12.87 -11.57
C GLN A 35 2.37 -14.21 -10.92
N THR A 36 3.30 -15.15 -11.08
CA THR A 36 3.14 -16.58 -10.83
C THR A 36 3.04 -16.84 -9.33
N SER A 37 1.82 -17.12 -8.86
CA SER A 37 1.57 -17.68 -7.54
C SER A 37 2.22 -19.07 -7.50
N ALA A 38 3.35 -19.20 -6.81
CA ALA A 38 3.62 -20.46 -6.17
C ALA A 38 2.65 -20.51 -4.98
N ASP A 39 1.68 -21.44 -4.98
CA ASP A 39 0.80 -21.67 -3.84
C ASP A 39 1.68 -22.11 -2.66
N VAL A 40 2.06 -21.17 -1.79
CA VAL A 40 2.96 -21.49 -0.67
C VAL A 40 2.12 -21.84 0.55
N SER A 41 2.14 -23.12 0.94
CA SER A 41 1.61 -23.56 2.25
C SER A 41 2.68 -23.55 3.35
N ASN A 42 3.95 -23.36 2.99
CA ASN A 42 5.08 -23.27 3.93
C ASN A 42 6.11 -22.24 3.46
N VAL A 43 6.18 -21.09 4.13
CA VAL A 43 7.09 -19.96 3.78
C VAL A 43 8.57 -20.38 3.78
N ALA A 44 8.93 -21.41 4.55
CA ALA A 44 10.30 -21.93 4.60
C ALA A 44 10.76 -22.59 3.28
N ASP A 45 9.82 -23.08 2.48
CA ASP A 45 10.09 -23.72 1.17
C ASP A 45 9.84 -22.77 -0.01
N PHE A 46 9.49 -21.51 0.27
CA PHE A 46 9.25 -20.49 -0.75
C PHE A 46 10.56 -20.02 -1.38
N GLU A 47 10.68 -20.18 -2.69
CA GLU A 47 11.73 -19.55 -3.47
C GLU A 47 11.16 -18.30 -4.16
N LEU A 48 11.78 -17.16 -3.89
CA LEU A 48 11.45 -15.91 -4.56
C LEU A 48 11.72 -16.02 -6.08
N PRO A 49 10.82 -15.51 -6.93
CA PRO A 49 11.02 -15.56 -8.37
C PRO A 49 12.26 -14.75 -8.75
N ASP A 50 13.11 -15.28 -9.65
CA ASP A 50 14.21 -14.51 -10.26
C ASP A 50 13.63 -13.57 -11.31
N PRO A 51 13.51 -12.26 -11.03
CA PRO A 51 12.67 -11.41 -11.82
C PRO A 51 13.43 -10.81 -13.00
N ALA A 52 14.32 -11.55 -13.67
CA ALA A 52 15.07 -11.15 -14.87
C ALA A 52 15.52 -9.66 -14.92
N GLY A 53 15.87 -9.06 -13.77
CA GLY A 53 16.24 -7.66 -13.63
C GLY A 53 15.14 -6.60 -13.81
N ARG A 54 13.84 -6.91 -13.69
CA ARG A 54 12.72 -6.02 -14.07
C ARG A 54 11.67 -5.68 -13.01
N ALA A 55 11.59 -6.37 -11.87
CA ALA A 55 10.37 -6.34 -11.05
C ALA A 55 10.35 -5.39 -9.83
N GLY A 56 11.38 -4.57 -9.58
CA GLY A 56 11.33 -3.57 -8.49
C GLY A 56 11.38 -2.16 -9.05
N GLY A 57 10.37 -1.33 -8.76
CA GLY A 57 10.48 0.11 -8.94
C GLY A 57 9.70 0.72 -10.10
N ALA A 58 8.97 -0.07 -10.89
CA ALA A 58 8.25 0.45 -12.05
C ALA A 58 7.13 1.42 -11.64
N CYS A 59 6.41 1.12 -10.56
CA CYS A 59 5.36 1.98 -10.02
C CYS A 59 5.94 3.29 -9.47
N THR A 60 6.97 3.19 -8.61
CA THR A 60 7.66 4.31 -7.97
C THR A 60 8.31 5.22 -9.01
N SER A 61 9.07 4.65 -9.93
CA SER A 61 9.75 5.41 -10.99
C SER A 61 8.76 6.11 -11.91
N THR A 62 7.62 5.47 -12.21
CA THR A 62 6.58 6.08 -13.04
C THR A 62 5.84 7.18 -12.30
N LEU A 63 5.52 7.00 -11.02
CA LEU A 63 4.92 8.04 -10.20
C LEU A 63 5.84 9.27 -10.16
N LEU A 64 7.10 9.09 -9.78
CA LEU A 64 8.06 10.18 -9.71
C LEU A 64 8.24 10.88 -11.07
N ASN A 65 8.27 10.13 -12.17
CA ASN A 65 8.33 10.72 -13.51
C ASN A 65 7.13 11.63 -13.80
N VAL A 66 5.92 11.20 -13.47
CA VAL A 66 4.70 12.01 -13.63
C VAL A 66 4.76 13.26 -12.75
N LEU A 67 5.17 13.11 -11.49
CA LEU A 67 5.19 14.22 -10.53
C LEU A 67 6.27 15.25 -10.86
N TYR A 68 7.47 14.83 -11.27
CA TYR A 68 8.53 15.77 -11.69
C TYR A 68 8.18 16.50 -12.99
N GLU A 69 7.51 15.83 -13.94
CA GLU A 69 7.01 16.49 -15.14
C GLU A 69 5.94 17.55 -14.78
N ASP A 70 5.08 17.26 -13.81
CA ASP A 70 4.06 18.20 -13.32
C ASP A 70 4.69 19.43 -12.65
N HIS A 71 5.61 19.23 -11.72
CA HIS A 71 6.31 20.31 -11.00
C HIS A 71 7.18 21.19 -11.93
N SER A 72 7.53 20.71 -13.12
CA SER A 72 8.28 21.50 -14.12
C SER A 72 7.41 22.53 -14.86
N ASP A 73 6.09 22.41 -14.79
CA ASP A 73 5.12 23.30 -15.44
C ASP A 73 3.96 23.60 -14.48
N THR A 74 4.18 24.55 -13.54
CA THR A 74 3.24 24.95 -12.46
C THR A 74 1.89 25.50 -12.94
N GLY A 75 1.58 25.43 -14.24
CA GLY A 75 0.26 25.70 -14.81
C GLY A 75 -0.58 24.43 -15.04
N LYS A 76 -0.13 23.27 -14.55
CA LYS A 76 -0.69 21.94 -14.92
C LYS A 76 -0.95 20.97 -13.78
N ASP A 77 -1.00 21.43 -12.52
CA ASP A 77 -1.27 20.59 -11.35
C ASP A 77 -2.30 19.49 -11.65
N LEU A 78 -1.84 18.25 -11.64
CA LEU A 78 -2.63 17.11 -12.04
C LEU A 78 -3.57 16.69 -10.92
N SER A 79 -4.79 16.30 -11.26
CA SER A 79 -5.69 15.58 -10.34
C SER A 79 -5.22 14.15 -10.08
N PHE A 80 -5.73 13.51 -9.02
CA PHE A 80 -5.46 12.08 -8.75
C PHE A 80 -5.78 11.20 -9.96
N VAL A 81 -6.91 11.46 -10.62
CA VAL A 81 -7.32 10.77 -11.86
C VAL A 81 -6.26 10.90 -12.95
N GLN A 82 -5.77 12.13 -13.18
CA GLN A 82 -4.81 12.39 -14.24
C GLN A 82 -3.45 11.75 -13.96
N VAL A 83 -3.00 11.76 -12.69
CA VAL A 83 -1.78 11.07 -12.27
C VAL A 83 -1.91 9.57 -12.54
N LEU A 84 -2.97 8.92 -12.05
CA LEU A 84 -3.17 7.47 -12.22
C LEU A 84 -3.29 7.06 -13.69
N ILE A 85 -4.02 7.82 -14.51
CA ILE A 85 -4.15 7.55 -15.95
C ILE A 85 -2.79 7.68 -16.64
N LYS A 86 -2.03 8.75 -16.37
CA LYS A 86 -0.69 8.94 -16.93
C LYS A 86 0.25 7.82 -16.54
N MET A 87 0.24 7.39 -15.27
CA MET A 87 1.05 6.28 -14.81
C MET A 87 0.70 4.99 -15.57
N ARG A 88 -0.59 4.65 -15.69
CA ARG A 88 -1.06 3.48 -16.45
C ARG A 88 -0.61 3.53 -17.91
N THR A 89 -0.74 4.68 -18.58
CA THR A 89 -0.27 4.86 -19.97
C THR A 89 1.25 4.68 -20.10
N ILE A 90 2.04 5.24 -19.19
CA ILE A 90 3.50 5.13 -19.23
C ILE A 90 3.92 3.66 -19.00
N LEU A 91 3.33 2.99 -18.02
CA LEU A 91 3.62 1.59 -17.72
C LEU A 91 3.29 0.68 -18.90
N GLU A 92 2.10 0.83 -19.49
CA GLU A 92 1.67 0.08 -20.68
C GLU A 92 2.63 0.34 -21.86
N SER A 93 3.01 1.61 -22.10
CA SER A 93 3.93 1.96 -23.19
C SER A 93 5.34 1.36 -23.04
N ARG A 94 5.74 1.06 -21.80
CA ARG A 94 7.01 0.42 -21.44
C ARG A 94 6.89 -1.11 -21.37
N GLY A 95 5.71 -1.66 -21.62
CA GLY A 95 5.44 -3.09 -21.62
C GLY A 95 5.27 -3.69 -20.22
N TYR A 96 4.98 -2.88 -19.21
CA TYR A 96 4.58 -3.37 -17.90
C TYR A 96 3.09 -3.73 -17.89
N THR A 97 2.78 -4.83 -17.23
CA THR A 97 1.44 -5.37 -16.97
C THR A 97 0.81 -4.79 -15.70
N GLN A 98 1.60 -4.06 -14.91
CA GLN A 98 1.15 -3.43 -13.67
C GLN A 98 0.13 -2.33 -13.94
N VAL A 99 -0.94 -2.33 -13.16
CA VAL A 99 -1.99 -1.32 -13.16
C VAL A 99 -1.96 -0.61 -11.80
N PRO A 100 -1.47 0.64 -11.75
CA PRO A 100 -1.53 1.45 -10.54
C PRO A 100 -2.95 1.53 -9.99
N GLN A 101 -3.09 1.21 -8.71
CA GLN A 101 -4.34 1.32 -7.96
C GLN A 101 -4.21 2.40 -6.89
N LEU A 102 -5.35 3.00 -6.56
CA LEU A 102 -5.49 3.94 -5.45
C LEU A 102 -6.59 3.41 -4.54
N THR A 103 -6.26 3.20 -3.27
CA THR A 103 -7.22 2.80 -2.24
C THR A 103 -7.16 3.73 -1.04
N SER A 104 -8.25 3.83 -0.28
CA SER A 104 -8.33 4.71 0.88
C SER A 104 -9.26 4.18 1.96
N SER A 105 -8.97 4.56 3.20
CA SER A 105 -9.85 4.37 4.36
C SER A 105 -11.16 5.16 4.26
N ARG A 106 -11.25 6.17 3.39
CA ARG A 106 -12.42 7.05 3.26
C ARG A 106 -12.56 7.53 1.81
N GLN A 107 -13.72 8.08 1.47
CA GLN A 107 -13.88 8.74 0.18
C GLN A 107 -12.95 9.95 0.09
N ILE A 108 -12.26 10.04 -1.04
CA ILE A 108 -11.45 11.19 -1.45
C ILE A 108 -11.98 11.69 -2.80
N ASP A 109 -11.94 13.01 -3.01
CA ASP A 109 -12.28 13.57 -4.31
C ASP A 109 -11.11 13.39 -5.26
N VAL A 110 -11.17 12.34 -6.08
CA VAL A 110 -10.09 12.01 -7.04
C VAL A 110 -9.99 13.01 -8.19
N ASN A 111 -10.94 13.93 -8.33
CA ASN A 111 -10.88 15.03 -9.30
C ASN A 111 -10.19 16.28 -8.72
N SER A 112 -9.92 16.29 -7.42
CA SER A 112 -9.07 17.31 -6.78
C SER A 112 -7.60 17.11 -7.16
N MET A 113 -6.80 18.14 -6.92
CA MET A 113 -5.35 18.12 -7.15
C MET A 113 -4.70 16.96 -6.41
N PHE A 114 -3.83 16.23 -7.10
CA PHE A 114 -3.06 15.15 -6.51
C PHE A 114 -2.09 15.73 -5.49
N ASP A 115 -2.13 15.16 -4.29
CA ASP A 115 -1.15 15.44 -3.27
C ASP A 115 -0.71 14.11 -2.65
N LEU A 116 0.59 13.83 -2.72
CA LEU A 116 1.17 12.67 -2.07
C LEU A 116 1.12 12.81 -0.54
N VAL A 117 1.30 14.02 -0.04
CA VAL A 117 1.32 14.33 1.40
C VAL A 117 0.65 15.69 1.64
N PRO A 118 -0.60 15.71 2.16
CA PRO A 118 -1.40 16.92 2.29
C PRO A 118 -0.64 18.16 2.77
N ASP A 119 -0.65 19.20 1.95
CA ASP A 119 -0.01 20.48 2.25
C ASP A 119 -0.56 21.16 3.50
N GLU A 120 -1.85 20.96 3.80
CA GLU A 120 -2.54 21.57 4.95
C GLU A 120 -2.22 20.90 6.31
N THR A 121 -1.20 20.05 6.37
CA THR A 121 -0.77 19.42 7.62
C THR A 121 -0.11 20.45 8.56
N SER A 122 -0.63 20.54 9.79
CA SER A 122 -0.15 21.49 10.81
C SER A 122 0.84 20.87 11.79
N GLY A 123 1.03 19.55 11.72
CA GLY A 123 1.92 18.77 12.58
C GLY A 123 3.24 18.40 11.90
N THR A 124 3.82 17.31 12.38
CA THR A 124 5.12 16.78 11.96
C THR A 124 4.97 15.90 10.72
N ARG A 125 5.88 16.07 9.76
CA ARG A 125 6.05 15.16 8.62
C ARG A 125 7.05 14.05 8.97
N ARG A 126 6.61 12.79 8.93
CA ARG A 126 7.41 11.60 9.28
C ARG A 126 7.38 10.57 8.17
N ALA A 127 8.54 10.00 7.82
CA ALA A 127 8.58 9.00 6.78
C ALA A 127 9.23 7.69 7.24
N LEU A 128 8.73 6.59 6.69
CA LEU A 128 9.30 5.26 6.82
C LEU A 128 9.46 4.66 5.43
N LEU A 129 10.70 4.46 4.99
CA LEU A 129 10.98 3.88 3.68
C LEU A 129 11.77 2.58 3.82
N ILE A 130 11.28 1.54 3.16
CA ILE A 130 11.78 0.17 3.25
C ILE A 130 12.13 -0.27 1.83
N GLY A 131 13.39 -0.66 1.62
CA GLY A 131 13.90 -1.12 0.32
C GLY A 131 14.67 -2.41 0.50
N ILE A 132 14.22 -3.50 -0.13
CA ILE A 132 14.81 -4.83 0.06
C ILE A 132 15.29 -5.38 -1.29
N ASN A 133 16.60 -5.51 -1.44
CA ASN A 133 17.23 -6.11 -2.62
C ASN A 133 17.51 -7.62 -2.43
N TYR A 134 17.32 -8.15 -1.24
CA TYR A 134 17.60 -9.54 -0.85
C TYR A 134 19.08 -9.92 -1.10
N ILE A 135 20.00 -8.99 -0.81
CA ILE A 135 21.43 -9.14 -1.03
C ILE A 135 21.95 -10.37 -0.28
N GLY A 136 22.62 -11.27 -1.00
CA GLY A 136 23.18 -12.50 -0.45
C GLY A 136 22.22 -13.71 -0.48
N HIS A 137 20.98 -13.53 -0.93
CA HIS A 137 20.09 -14.66 -1.21
C HIS A 137 20.51 -15.40 -2.49
N SER A 138 20.20 -16.70 -2.54
CA SER A 138 20.52 -17.56 -3.70
C SER A 138 19.58 -17.35 -4.90
N ALA A 139 18.42 -16.75 -4.69
CA ALA A 139 17.39 -16.47 -5.68
C ALA A 139 16.55 -15.25 -5.25
N GLY A 140 15.85 -14.63 -6.20
CA GLY A 140 14.97 -13.49 -5.94
C GLY A 140 15.68 -12.18 -5.59
N VAL A 141 16.96 -12.04 -5.93
CA VAL A 141 17.71 -10.81 -5.71
C VAL A 141 17.18 -9.71 -6.63
N LEU A 142 16.87 -8.56 -6.05
CA LEU A 142 16.46 -7.34 -6.76
C LEU A 142 17.63 -6.35 -6.80
N SER A 143 17.56 -5.37 -7.70
CA SER A 143 18.58 -4.33 -7.82
C SER A 143 18.02 -2.90 -7.81
N GLY A 144 16.68 -2.74 -7.80
CA GLY A 144 16.01 -1.45 -7.92
C GLY A 144 15.56 -0.85 -6.59
N CYS A 145 15.32 -1.66 -5.56
CA CYS A 145 14.56 -1.23 -4.39
C CYS A 145 15.26 -0.17 -3.54
N HIS A 146 16.60 -0.25 -3.42
CA HIS A 146 17.39 0.81 -2.77
C HIS A 146 17.33 2.13 -3.53
N ASN A 147 17.36 2.07 -4.87
CA ASN A 147 17.27 3.25 -5.71
C ASN A 147 15.87 3.88 -5.66
N ASP A 148 14.81 3.08 -5.59
CA ASP A 148 13.44 3.57 -5.40
C ASP A 148 13.31 4.36 -4.08
N VAL A 149 13.82 3.78 -2.99
CA VAL A 149 13.87 4.46 -1.69
C VAL A 149 14.66 5.76 -1.78
N GLY A 150 15.86 5.74 -2.38
CA GLY A 150 16.68 6.95 -2.54
C GLY A 150 15.96 8.06 -3.30
N ASN A 151 15.38 7.75 -4.45
CA ASN A 151 14.63 8.73 -5.26
C ASN A 151 13.42 9.30 -4.52
N MET A 152 12.73 8.45 -3.73
CA MET A 152 11.58 8.90 -2.96
C MET A 152 12.00 9.76 -1.75
N VAL A 153 13.10 9.45 -1.07
CA VAL A 153 13.69 10.30 -0.02
C VAL A 153 14.00 11.69 -0.58
N GLU A 154 14.66 11.77 -1.73
CA GLU A 154 14.95 13.05 -2.38
C GLU A 154 13.65 13.82 -2.68
N TYR A 155 12.66 13.15 -3.28
CA TYR A 155 11.38 13.77 -3.62
C TYR A 155 10.64 14.34 -2.40
N ILE A 156 10.45 13.56 -1.33
CA ILE A 156 9.68 14.02 -0.16
C ILE A 156 10.42 15.10 0.63
N LYS A 157 11.76 15.13 0.60
CA LYS A 157 12.55 16.21 1.19
C LYS A 157 12.42 17.49 0.39
N ASP A 158 12.62 17.41 -0.92
CA ASP A 158 12.71 18.58 -1.80
C ASP A 158 11.35 19.21 -2.09
N VAL A 159 10.31 18.37 -2.26
CA VAL A 159 8.96 18.81 -2.64
C VAL A 159 8.05 18.99 -1.44
N HIS A 160 8.07 18.06 -0.49
CA HIS A 160 7.15 18.06 0.66
C HIS A 160 7.80 18.50 1.98
N GLY A 161 9.08 18.87 1.97
CA GLY A 161 9.76 19.46 3.13
C GLY A 161 9.93 18.52 4.32
N PHE A 162 10.06 17.21 4.09
CA PHE A 162 10.31 16.25 5.17
C PHE A 162 11.69 16.49 5.81
N PRO A 163 11.78 16.70 7.14
CA PRO A 163 13.06 16.80 7.83
C PRO A 163 13.80 15.46 7.82
N GLU A 164 15.11 15.48 7.56
CA GLU A 164 15.93 14.26 7.46
C GLU A 164 15.90 13.43 8.75
N GLU A 165 15.87 14.08 9.91
CA GLU A 165 15.76 13.45 11.22
C GLU A 165 14.44 12.70 11.45
N ASN A 166 13.41 12.98 10.65
CA ASN A 166 12.10 12.33 10.72
C ASN A 166 11.92 11.25 9.65
N ILE A 167 12.97 10.93 8.89
CA ILE A 167 12.97 9.88 7.88
C ILE A 167 13.67 8.65 8.44
N THR A 168 12.94 7.54 8.58
CA THR A 168 13.48 6.24 8.97
C THR A 168 13.65 5.36 7.74
N LEU A 169 14.85 4.81 7.56
CA LEU A 169 15.20 3.92 6.45
C LEU A 169 15.48 2.50 6.95
N LEU A 170 14.91 1.50 6.27
CA LEU A 170 15.33 0.10 6.42
C LEU A 170 15.79 -0.47 5.08
N LEU A 171 17.07 -0.78 4.97
CA LEU A 171 17.72 -1.28 3.76
C LEU A 171 18.65 -2.45 4.09
N ASP A 172 18.75 -3.42 3.18
CA ASP A 172 19.68 -4.54 3.27
C ASP A 172 21.04 -4.24 2.61
N ASP A 173 21.54 -3.01 2.74
CA ASP A 173 22.80 -2.52 2.18
C ASP A 173 24.03 -2.71 3.09
N GLY A 174 23.81 -3.11 4.34
CA GLY A 174 24.85 -3.28 5.35
C GLY A 174 25.23 -2.00 6.11
N GLU A 175 24.59 -0.86 5.81
CA GLU A 175 24.79 0.43 6.49
C GLU A 175 23.55 0.83 7.32
N HIS A 176 22.35 0.62 6.78
CA HIS A 176 21.10 0.95 7.45
C HIS A 176 20.57 -0.19 8.33
N THR A 177 19.50 0.09 9.08
CA THR A 177 18.80 -0.95 9.84
C THR A 177 18.24 -1.99 8.87
N SER A 178 18.59 -3.26 9.06
CA SER A 178 18.16 -4.31 8.13
C SER A 178 16.64 -4.51 8.15
N PRO A 179 15.97 -4.67 7.00
CA PRO A 179 14.52 -4.79 6.87
C PRO A 179 14.04 -6.23 7.19
N THR A 180 14.36 -6.70 8.39
CA THR A 180 13.82 -7.96 8.95
C THR A 180 12.37 -7.79 9.38
N TYR A 181 11.63 -8.89 9.54
CA TYR A 181 10.26 -8.88 10.07
C TYR A 181 10.14 -8.04 11.34
N GLU A 182 11.00 -8.29 12.33
CA GLU A 182 10.95 -7.59 13.63
C GLU A 182 11.16 -6.08 13.47
N ASN A 183 12.19 -5.67 12.73
CA ASN A 183 12.52 -4.26 12.51
C ASN A 183 11.42 -3.51 11.74
N ILE A 184 10.83 -4.12 10.71
CA ILE A 184 9.72 -3.50 9.96
C ILE A 184 8.51 -3.29 10.88
N MET A 185 8.11 -4.33 11.63
CA MET A 185 6.98 -4.25 12.55
C MET A 185 7.25 -3.26 13.70
N ALA A 186 8.48 -3.19 14.19
CA ALA A 186 8.87 -2.19 15.19
C ALA A 186 8.81 -0.76 14.64
N ALA A 187 9.23 -0.55 13.39
CA ALA A 187 9.15 0.76 12.73
C ALA A 187 7.70 1.20 12.51
N TYR A 188 6.80 0.29 12.10
CA TYR A 188 5.36 0.57 12.03
C TYR A 188 4.76 0.96 13.38
N ARG A 189 5.07 0.23 14.46
CA ARG A 189 4.61 0.60 15.81
C ARG A 189 5.11 1.98 16.21
N LYS A 190 6.40 2.23 16.05
CA LYS A 190 7.05 3.47 16.44
C LYS A 190 6.43 4.69 15.73
N ILE A 191 6.25 4.62 14.41
CA ILE A 191 5.73 5.78 13.65
C ILE A 191 4.29 6.13 14.04
N ILE A 192 3.49 5.12 14.41
CA ILE A 192 2.13 5.33 14.91
C ILE A 192 2.15 5.88 16.35
N GLU A 193 2.97 5.32 17.23
CA GLU A 193 3.10 5.78 18.62
C GLU A 193 3.54 7.25 18.70
N GLU A 194 4.46 7.66 17.83
CA GLU A 194 5.01 9.02 17.76
C GLU A 194 4.12 10.03 17.01
N SER A 195 3.07 9.57 16.33
CA SER A 195 2.18 10.43 15.53
C SER A 195 1.21 11.22 16.40
N GLU A 196 0.96 12.48 16.08
CA GLU A 196 -0.02 13.33 16.76
C GLU A 196 -1.01 13.96 15.78
N PRO A 197 -2.24 14.34 16.19
CA PRO A 197 -3.21 14.98 15.30
C PRO A 197 -2.60 16.18 14.56
N GLY A 198 -2.74 16.19 13.24
CA GLY A 198 -2.11 17.17 12.34
C GLY A 198 -0.86 16.64 11.64
N ASP A 199 -0.27 15.52 12.09
CA ASP A 199 0.89 14.89 11.46
C ASP A 199 0.56 14.29 10.09
N ALA A 200 1.59 14.25 9.24
CA ALA A 200 1.58 13.58 7.94
C ALA A 200 2.64 12.48 7.92
N ILE A 201 2.21 11.26 7.67
CA ILE A 201 3.07 10.09 7.59
C ILE A 201 3.15 9.63 6.13
N PHE A 202 4.38 9.38 5.67
CA PHE A 202 4.62 8.76 4.37
C PHE A 202 5.34 7.43 4.56
N CYS A 203 4.73 6.34 4.11
CA CYS A 203 5.32 5.01 4.10
C CYS A 203 5.61 4.58 2.67
N HIS A 204 6.80 4.04 2.41
CA HIS A 204 7.12 3.45 1.11
C HIS A 204 7.76 2.08 1.30
N TYR A 205 7.26 1.09 0.58
CA TYR A 205 7.87 -0.23 0.47
C TYR A 205 8.22 -0.51 -1.00
N SER A 206 9.47 -0.88 -1.26
CA SER A 206 9.92 -1.48 -2.52
C SER A 206 10.63 -2.80 -2.23
N GLY A 207 10.12 -3.89 -2.80
CA GLY A 207 10.59 -5.25 -2.52
C GLY A 207 9.64 -6.30 -3.07
N HIS A 208 9.81 -7.56 -2.66
CA HIS A 208 8.87 -8.62 -3.04
C HIS A 208 7.57 -8.53 -2.24
N GLY A 209 6.47 -8.87 -2.90
CA GLY A 209 5.22 -9.23 -2.28
C GLY A 209 4.87 -10.68 -2.63
N ALA A 210 4.08 -11.34 -1.79
CA ALA A 210 3.68 -12.73 -1.98
C ALA A 210 2.20 -12.92 -1.67
N LYS A 211 1.56 -13.86 -2.38
CA LYS A 211 0.25 -14.42 -2.02
C LYS A 211 0.45 -15.72 -1.26
N ILE A 212 0.01 -15.78 -0.01
CA ILE A 212 0.12 -16.97 0.83
C ILE A 212 -1.25 -17.52 1.10
N LYS A 213 -1.40 -18.85 0.98
CA LYS A 213 -2.69 -19.47 1.23
C LYS A 213 -3.09 -19.25 2.68
N ASP A 214 -4.30 -18.77 2.89
CA ASP A 214 -4.83 -18.58 4.23
C ASP A 214 -4.90 -19.92 4.98
N ASP A 215 -4.53 -19.90 6.26
CA ASP A 215 -4.61 -21.06 7.15
C ASP A 215 -6.07 -21.33 7.55
N ASP A 216 -6.95 -20.32 7.48
CA ASP A 216 -8.38 -20.41 7.74
C ASP A 216 -9.18 -20.39 6.42
N LEU A 217 -9.80 -21.53 6.09
CA LEU A 217 -10.48 -21.78 4.80
C LEU A 217 -11.71 -20.91 4.49
N ASN A 218 -11.97 -19.83 5.23
CA ASN A 218 -13.22 -19.09 5.21
C ASN A 218 -13.09 -17.56 5.11
N GLU A 219 -11.89 -16.96 5.01
CA GLU A 219 -11.77 -15.49 5.08
C GLU A 219 -11.64 -14.78 3.72
N GLU A 220 -11.06 -15.38 2.68
CA GLU A 220 -10.84 -14.76 1.35
C GLU A 220 -11.67 -15.45 0.23
N GLU A 221 -12.17 -14.69 -0.77
CA GLU A 221 -12.94 -15.28 -1.90
C GLU A 221 -12.02 -16.06 -2.86
N ASP A 222 -10.71 -15.73 -2.88
CA ASP A 222 -9.65 -16.49 -3.59
C ASP A 222 -8.84 -17.43 -2.66
N GLY A 223 -8.89 -17.23 -1.34
CA GLY A 223 -8.22 -18.03 -0.32
C GLY A 223 -6.75 -17.64 -0.04
N TYR A 224 -6.29 -16.44 -0.41
CA TYR A 224 -4.90 -16.00 -0.25
C TYR A 224 -4.76 -14.62 0.41
N ASP A 225 -3.80 -14.50 1.35
CA ASP A 225 -3.39 -13.22 1.93
C ASP A 225 -2.31 -12.54 1.07
N GLU A 226 -2.43 -11.23 0.88
CA GLU A 226 -1.34 -10.39 0.37
C GLU A 226 -0.32 -10.15 1.50
N SER A 227 0.98 -10.22 1.17
CA SER A 227 2.03 -10.12 2.18
C SER A 227 3.30 -9.44 1.66
N LEU A 228 4.01 -8.77 2.57
CA LEU A 228 5.34 -8.23 2.32
C LEU A 228 6.38 -9.26 2.74
N VAL A 229 7.43 -9.42 1.92
CA VAL A 229 8.49 -10.39 2.17
C VAL A 229 9.69 -9.71 2.84
N PRO A 230 9.88 -9.82 4.17
CA PRO A 230 11.03 -9.23 4.85
C PRO A 230 12.34 -9.94 4.45
N LEU A 231 13.48 -9.33 4.78
CA LEU A 231 14.79 -9.89 4.46
C LEU A 231 14.98 -11.32 5.01
N ASP A 232 14.48 -11.57 6.21
CA ASP A 232 14.61 -12.84 6.95
C ASP A 232 13.39 -13.76 6.82
N TYR A 233 12.62 -13.64 5.73
CA TYR A 233 11.36 -14.38 5.53
C TYR A 233 11.50 -15.91 5.68
N LYS A 234 12.66 -16.48 5.35
CA LYS A 234 12.92 -17.91 5.48
C LYS A 234 12.87 -18.40 6.93
N THR A 235 13.16 -17.53 7.89
CA THR A 235 13.17 -17.84 9.32
C THR A 235 12.03 -17.20 10.08
N ALA A 236 11.64 -15.97 9.71
CA ALA A 236 10.61 -15.20 10.41
C ALA A 236 9.22 -15.28 9.78
N GLY A 237 9.10 -15.79 8.55
CA GLY A 237 7.87 -15.72 7.77
C GLY A 237 7.70 -14.38 7.06
N VAL A 238 6.54 -14.20 6.42
CA VAL A 238 6.16 -12.94 5.77
C VAL A 238 5.36 -12.04 6.71
N ILE A 239 5.23 -10.76 6.36
CA ILE A 239 4.33 -9.82 7.04
C ILE A 239 2.99 -9.84 6.29
N ARG A 240 1.93 -10.35 6.90
CA ARG A 240 0.59 -10.42 6.30
C ARG A 240 -0.12 -9.07 6.36
N ASP A 241 -1.07 -8.86 5.47
CA ASP A 241 -1.97 -7.69 5.47
C ASP A 241 -2.65 -7.45 6.83
N ASP A 242 -3.07 -8.50 7.53
CA ASP A 242 -3.63 -8.43 8.89
C ASP A 242 -2.66 -7.81 9.91
N ASP A 243 -1.40 -8.23 9.88
CA ASP A 243 -0.35 -7.70 10.76
C ASP A 243 -0.12 -6.20 10.48
N ILE A 244 -0.12 -5.82 9.20
CA ILE A 244 0.04 -4.43 8.76
C ILE A 244 -1.17 -3.61 9.16
N TYR A 245 -2.37 -4.13 8.94
CA TYR A 245 -3.61 -3.47 9.32
C TYR A 245 -3.66 -3.21 10.83
N ALA A 246 -3.36 -4.23 11.65
CA ALA A 246 -3.41 -4.12 13.11
C ALA A 246 -2.33 -3.18 13.67
N THR A 247 -1.18 -3.07 12.99
CA THR A 247 -0.01 -2.33 13.49
C THR A 247 0.10 -0.91 12.95
N LEU A 248 -0.22 -0.71 11.66
CA LEU A 248 0.00 0.55 10.93
C LEU A 248 -1.31 1.27 10.58
N VAL A 249 -2.35 0.53 10.17
CA VAL A 249 -3.59 1.13 9.67
C VAL A 249 -4.53 1.45 10.83
N LYS A 250 -5.11 0.43 11.45
CA LYS A 250 -6.16 0.55 12.48
C LYS A 250 -5.83 1.50 13.64
N PRO A 251 -4.61 1.50 14.23
CA PRO A 251 -4.29 2.36 15.36
C PRO A 251 -4.04 3.84 14.99
N LEU A 252 -4.09 4.22 13.71
CA LEU A 252 -3.85 5.59 13.27
C LEU A 252 -4.86 6.58 13.90
N LYS A 253 -4.32 7.55 14.63
CA LYS A 253 -5.09 8.55 15.40
C LYS A 253 -5.89 9.49 14.49
N GLU A 254 -7.03 9.97 15.00
CA GLU A 254 -7.81 11.01 14.31
C GLU A 254 -6.97 12.26 14.05
N GLY A 255 -7.11 12.85 12.86
CA GLY A 255 -6.33 14.00 12.43
C GLY A 255 -4.94 13.69 11.90
N VAL A 256 -4.47 12.44 11.94
CA VAL A 256 -3.23 12.01 11.28
C VAL A 256 -3.55 11.55 9.86
N THR A 257 -2.68 11.88 8.91
CA THR A 257 -2.73 11.32 7.54
C THR A 257 -1.58 10.34 7.33
N LEU A 258 -1.87 9.21 6.69
CA LEU A 258 -0.91 8.21 6.26
C LEU A 258 -1.08 7.99 4.75
N THR A 259 -0.02 8.26 3.98
CA THR A 259 0.08 7.85 2.58
C THR A 259 1.08 6.72 2.44
N CYS A 260 0.67 5.61 1.81
CA CYS A 260 1.52 4.48 1.51
C CYS A 260 1.78 4.35 0.00
N LEU A 261 3.03 4.17 -0.40
CA LEU A 261 3.41 3.75 -1.75
C LEU A 261 3.98 2.33 -1.71
N MET A 262 3.25 1.38 -2.27
CA MET A 262 3.61 -0.03 -2.28
C MET A 262 4.07 -0.46 -3.67
N ASP A 263 5.37 -0.64 -3.86
CA ASP A 263 6.00 -1.13 -5.09
C ASP A 263 6.37 -2.60 -4.91
N CYS A 264 5.33 -3.44 -4.89
CA CYS A 264 5.45 -4.88 -4.79
C CYS A 264 4.27 -5.58 -5.49
N CYS A 265 4.50 -6.80 -5.96
CA CYS A 265 3.45 -7.63 -6.58
C CYS A 265 2.40 -8.01 -5.53
N HIS A 266 1.12 -8.06 -5.93
CA HIS A 266 -0.02 -8.38 -5.04
C HIS A 266 -0.09 -7.45 -3.82
N SER A 267 -0.18 -6.14 -4.07
CA SER A 267 -0.29 -5.10 -3.04
C SER A 267 -1.56 -4.26 -3.21
N GLY A 268 -2.55 -4.75 -3.96
CA GLY A 268 -3.79 -4.03 -4.23
C GLY A 268 -4.64 -3.86 -2.96
N THR A 269 -4.56 -4.82 -2.05
CA THR A 269 -5.34 -4.94 -0.81
C THR A 269 -4.48 -5.07 0.44
N VAL A 270 -3.15 -4.95 0.36
CA VAL A 270 -2.20 -5.12 1.50
C VAL A 270 -2.45 -4.23 2.73
N LEU A 271 -3.29 -3.21 2.63
CA LEU A 271 -3.73 -2.37 3.76
C LEU A 271 -5.22 -2.53 4.12
N ASP A 272 -5.95 -3.41 3.45
CA ASP A 272 -7.39 -3.70 3.61
C ASP A 272 -8.28 -2.45 3.58
N LEU A 273 -8.00 -1.53 2.65
CA LEU A 273 -8.75 -0.28 2.52
C LEU A 273 -10.01 -0.49 1.67
N PRO A 274 -11.21 -0.08 2.13
CA PRO A 274 -12.47 -0.44 1.48
C PRO A 274 -12.84 0.42 0.27
N TYR A 275 -12.27 1.62 0.13
CA TYR A 275 -12.56 2.50 -0.99
C TYR A 275 -11.47 2.35 -2.06
N HIS A 276 -11.87 2.03 -3.28
CA HIS A 276 -11.01 1.87 -4.44
C HIS A 276 -11.34 2.93 -5.50
N PHE A 277 -10.31 3.43 -6.16
CA PHE A 277 -10.47 4.26 -7.34
C PHE A 277 -11.02 3.45 -8.51
N LYS A 278 -12.14 3.90 -9.10
CA LYS A 278 -12.60 3.39 -10.39
C LYS A 278 -12.52 4.49 -11.45
N PRO A 279 -11.83 4.23 -12.58
CA PRO A 279 -11.85 5.18 -13.69
C PRO A 279 -13.29 5.31 -14.20
N GLY A 280 -13.74 6.55 -14.44
CA GLY A 280 -15.04 6.79 -15.09
C GLY A 280 -15.08 6.18 -16.48
N GLN A 281 -16.22 5.64 -16.90
CA GLN A 281 -16.45 5.31 -18.30
C GLN A 281 -16.65 6.59 -19.12
N GLU A 282 -16.61 6.49 -20.45
CA GLU A 282 -16.72 7.65 -21.34
C GLU A 282 -18.03 8.44 -21.07
N GLY A 283 -17.90 9.60 -20.41
CA GLY A 283 -19.02 10.46 -19.99
C GLY A 283 -19.30 10.51 -18.49
N ASP A 284 -18.71 9.62 -17.69
CA ASP A 284 -18.83 9.58 -16.23
C ASP A 284 -17.68 10.29 -15.52
N VAL A 285 -17.96 10.81 -14.32
CA VAL A 285 -16.95 11.38 -13.43
C VAL A 285 -16.25 10.24 -12.71
N ALA A 286 -14.92 10.27 -12.64
CA ALA A 286 -14.17 9.28 -11.88
C ALA A 286 -14.36 9.52 -10.37
N GLU A 287 -14.52 8.44 -9.61
CA GLU A 287 -14.85 8.51 -8.18
C GLU A 287 -14.23 7.34 -7.40
N MET A 288 -14.19 7.51 -6.07
CA MET A 288 -13.92 6.41 -5.15
C MET A 288 -15.19 5.61 -4.94
N GLN A 289 -15.13 4.30 -5.18
CA GLN A 289 -16.22 3.37 -4.90
C GLN A 289 -15.75 2.32 -3.91
N ILE A 290 -16.68 1.81 -3.12
CA ILE A 290 -16.44 0.55 -2.42
C ILE A 290 -16.38 -0.54 -3.48
N ASP A 291 -15.35 -1.38 -3.44
CA ASP A 291 -15.29 -2.52 -4.35
C ASP A 291 -16.40 -3.54 -4.02
N GLU A 292 -17.12 -4.00 -5.04
CA GLU A 292 -18.21 -4.96 -4.85
C GLU A 292 -17.69 -6.34 -4.44
N SER A 293 -16.45 -6.65 -4.80
CA SER A 293 -15.69 -7.82 -4.33
C SER A 293 -14.99 -7.60 -2.98
N TYR A 294 -15.11 -6.42 -2.36
CA TYR A 294 -14.44 -6.17 -1.09
C TYR A 294 -14.95 -7.12 0.00
N ASN A 295 -14.02 -7.81 0.65
CA ASN A 295 -14.36 -8.81 1.64
C ASN A 295 -14.67 -8.17 3.01
N PHE A 296 -15.92 -7.72 3.14
CA PHE A 296 -16.42 -7.21 4.42
C PHE A 296 -16.32 -8.26 5.53
N GLY A 297 -16.46 -9.55 5.22
CA GLY A 297 -16.30 -10.63 6.18
C GLY A 297 -14.94 -10.57 6.88
N LYS A 298 -13.86 -10.52 6.09
CA LYS A 298 -12.48 -10.34 6.56
C LYS A 298 -12.29 -9.02 7.31
N LEU A 299 -12.83 -7.91 6.80
CA LEU A 299 -12.72 -6.63 7.52
C LEU A 299 -13.37 -6.69 8.92
N PHE A 300 -14.48 -7.39 9.06
CA PHE A 300 -15.19 -7.51 10.32
C PHE A 300 -14.65 -8.61 11.25
N SER A 301 -14.04 -9.68 10.71
CA SER A 301 -13.35 -10.69 11.52
C SER A 301 -12.21 -10.07 12.34
N LYS A 302 -11.53 -9.05 11.79
CA LYS A 302 -10.48 -8.25 12.47
C LYS A 302 -10.93 -7.58 13.77
N ILE A 303 -12.24 -7.38 13.98
CA ILE A 303 -12.80 -6.85 15.24
C ILE A 303 -13.58 -7.90 16.05
N GLY A 304 -13.42 -9.18 15.70
CA GLY A 304 -14.10 -10.31 16.34
C GLY A 304 -15.58 -10.42 15.99
N ALA A 305 -16.06 -9.76 14.93
CA ALA A 305 -17.43 -9.92 14.45
C ALA A 305 -17.52 -11.16 13.54
N THR A 306 -18.60 -11.92 13.69
CA THR A 306 -18.84 -13.13 12.89
C THR A 306 -19.56 -12.78 11.59
N VAL A 307 -19.47 -13.66 10.59
CA VAL A 307 -20.26 -13.56 9.35
C VAL A 307 -21.77 -13.49 9.65
N GLY A 308 -22.24 -14.14 10.73
CA GLY A 308 -23.63 -14.02 11.20
C GLY A 308 -24.01 -12.56 11.55
N ASP A 309 -23.08 -11.80 12.13
CA ASP A 309 -23.27 -10.39 12.47
C ASP A 309 -23.35 -9.47 11.26
N LEU A 310 -23.09 -9.97 10.04
CA LEU A 310 -23.20 -9.24 8.76
C LEU A 310 -24.47 -9.54 7.97
N PHE A 311 -25.07 -10.71 8.18
CA PHE A 311 -26.15 -11.21 7.32
C PHE A 311 -27.46 -11.56 8.07
N ASP A 312 -27.48 -11.54 9.41
CA ASP A 312 -28.68 -11.87 10.21
C ASP A 312 -29.57 -10.64 10.49
N PRO A 313 -30.82 -10.54 9.98
CA PRO A 313 -31.62 -9.31 9.84
C PRO A 313 -31.88 -8.49 11.11
#